data_AF-I0FFI4-F1
#
_entry.id   AF-I0FFI4-F1
#
_cell.length_a   1.000
_cell.length_b   1.000
_cell.length_c   1.000
_cell.angle_alpha   90.00
_cell.angle_beta   90.00
_cell.angle_gamma   90.00
#
_symmetry.space_group_name_H-M   'P 1'
#
loop_
_entity.id
_entity.type
_entity.pdbx_description
1 polymer ?
#
loop_
_entity_poly.entity_id
_entity_poly.type
_entity_poly.pdbx_seq_one_letter_code
_entity_poly.pdbx_strand_id
1 'polypeptide(L)'
;METKKSEIGAYFTKIETTMQLVKDKLDNVMAENSDYPKVKEVIEQFITGTLHKIVESAKEAANGIKDASGNLGDIEKAADASKGAEATSVRNLLKGIKTIVDVVLKPNEGDGLKDVTKSLDDDKKKI
;
A
#
# COMPACT_ATOMS: atom_id res chain seq x y z
N MET A 1 -23.26 7.91 9.63
CA MET A 1 -21.83 7.54 9.58
C MET A 1 -21.16 8.62 8.74
N GLU A 2 -20.27 9.40 9.34
CA GLU A 2 -19.56 10.49 8.64
C GLU A 2 -18.06 10.20 8.58
N THR A 3 -17.68 9.10 7.91
CA THR A 3 -16.27 8.82 7.67
C THR A 3 -15.80 9.71 6.52
N LYS A 4 -14.79 10.54 6.73
CA LYS A 4 -14.27 11.45 5.71
C LYS A 4 -13.33 10.75 4.74
N LYS A 5 -13.32 11.17 3.47
CA LYS A 5 -12.32 10.72 2.48
C LYS A 5 -10.90 11.02 2.94
N SER A 6 -10.69 12.13 3.63
CA SER A 6 -9.40 12.50 4.24
C SER A 6 -8.86 11.46 5.23
N GLU A 7 -9.71 10.67 5.88
CA GLU A 7 -9.26 9.59 6.78
C GLU A 7 -8.52 8.48 6.01
N ILE A 8 -8.87 8.24 4.74
CA ILE A 8 -8.14 7.33 3.85
C ILE A 8 -6.76 7.91 3.53
N GLY A 9 -6.68 9.21 3.24
CA GLY A 9 -5.40 9.88 2.99
C GLY A 9 -4.49 9.80 4.22
N ALA A 10 -5.06 10.10 5.40
CA ALA A 10 -4.36 10.02 6.67
C ALA A 10 -3.88 8.60 7.00
N TYR A 11 -4.64 7.56 6.62
CA TYR A 11 -4.21 6.17 6.78
C TYR A 11 -2.94 5.88 5.99
N PHE A 12 -2.88 6.27 4.72
CA PHE A 12 -1.68 6.07 3.90
C PHE A 12 -0.50 6.95 4.35
N THR A 13 -0.74 8.18 4.79
CA THR A 13 0.31 9.02 5.40
C THR A 13 0.89 8.38 6.67
N LYS A 14 0.07 7.69 7.47
CA LYS A 14 0.58 6.92 8.63
C LYS A 14 1.46 5.76 8.21
N ILE A 15 1.12 5.06 7.11
CA ILE A 15 1.97 4.00 6.54
C ILE A 15 3.31 4.60 6.09
N GLU A 16 3.28 5.67 5.29
CA GLU A 16 4.47 6.40 4.82
C GLU A 16 5.39 6.76 6.01
N THR A 17 4.83 7.45 7.00
CA THR A 17 5.56 7.91 8.19
C THR A 17 6.17 6.74 8.97
N THR A 18 5.40 5.67 9.18
CA THR A 18 5.87 4.50 9.94
C THR A 18 6.99 3.78 9.22
N MET A 19 6.87 3.57 7.90
CA MET A 19 7.90 2.91 7.11
C MET A 19 9.16 3.76 6.97
N GLN A 20 9.02 5.08 6.86
CA GLN A 20 10.16 6.01 6.89
C GLN A 20 10.90 5.92 8.22
N LEU A 21 10.18 5.92 9.35
CA LEU A 21 10.79 5.78 10.67
C LEU A 21 11.55 4.45 10.83
N VAL A 22 11.01 3.36 10.31
CA VAL A 22 11.70 2.05 10.34
C VAL A 22 12.95 2.07 9.48
N LYS A 23 12.88 2.66 8.28
CA LYS A 23 14.04 2.83 7.40
C LYS A 23 15.14 3.63 8.10
N ASP A 24 14.81 4.78 8.69
CA ASP A 24 15.80 5.65 9.34
C ASP A 24 16.45 4.95 10.54
N LYS A 25 15.68 4.15 11.30
CA LYS A 25 16.24 3.32 12.38
C LYS A 25 17.19 2.25 11.88
N LEU A 26 16.87 1.59 10.76
CA LEU A 26 17.76 0.59 10.16
C LEU A 26 19.03 1.22 9.61
N ASP A 27 18.94 2.40 8.99
CA ASP A 27 20.10 3.16 8.51
C ASP A 27 21.04 3.52 9.69
N ASN A 28 20.49 3.94 10.83
CA ASN A 28 21.28 4.23 12.03
C ASN A 28 21.97 2.98 12.59
N VAL A 29 21.23 1.86 12.74
CA VAL A 29 21.80 0.58 13.21
C VAL A 29 22.93 0.11 12.29
N MET A 30 22.78 0.29 10.99
CA MET A 30 23.79 -0.06 9.98
C MET A 30 25.05 0.79 10.08
N ALA A 31 24.92 2.08 10.41
CA ALA A 31 26.05 2.96 10.65
C ALA A 31 26.81 2.60 11.94
N GLU A 32 26.10 2.18 12.99
CA GLU A 32 26.68 1.79 14.28
C GLU A 32 27.34 0.39 14.27
N ASN A 33 26.89 -0.51 13.37
CA ASN A 33 27.31 -1.92 13.34
C ASN A 33 28.05 -2.28 12.04
N SER A 34 29.03 -1.48 11.64
CA SER A 34 29.74 -1.60 10.34
C SER A 34 30.50 -2.90 10.12
N ASP A 35 30.77 -3.67 11.17
CA ASP A 35 31.62 -4.87 11.13
C ASP A 35 30.93 -6.12 10.58
N TYR A 36 29.65 -6.01 10.17
CA TYR A 36 28.82 -7.11 9.66
C TYR A 36 28.41 -6.92 8.20
N PRO A 37 29.33 -7.11 7.23
CA PRO A 37 29.08 -6.79 5.82
C PRO A 37 27.91 -7.56 5.21
N LYS A 38 27.71 -8.84 5.57
CA LYS A 38 26.57 -9.64 5.08
C LYS A 38 25.22 -9.14 5.60
N VAL A 39 25.18 -8.70 6.86
CA VAL A 39 23.94 -8.17 7.46
C VAL A 39 23.61 -6.83 6.84
N LYS A 40 24.62 -5.99 6.63
CA LYS A 40 24.49 -4.70 5.93
C LYS A 40 23.89 -4.86 4.54
N GLU A 41 24.42 -5.79 3.73
CA GLU A 41 23.90 -6.05 2.39
C GLU A 41 22.41 -6.44 2.41
N VAL A 42 22.00 -7.32 3.33
CA VAL A 42 20.60 -7.74 3.47
C VAL A 42 19.70 -6.57 3.92
N ILE A 43 20.18 -5.72 4.83
CA ILE A 43 19.45 -4.53 5.28
C ILE A 43 19.28 -3.53 4.12
N GLU A 44 20.33 -3.25 3.36
CA GLU A 44 20.29 -2.36 2.20
C GLU A 44 19.30 -2.88 1.14
N GLN A 45 19.32 -4.19 0.86
CA GLN A 45 18.37 -4.85 -0.03
C GLN A 45 16.93 -4.76 0.49
N PHE A 46 16.72 -4.92 1.80
CA PHE A 46 15.39 -4.79 2.40
C PHE A 46 14.88 -3.34 2.33
N ILE A 47 15.72 -2.36 2.65
CA ILE A 47 15.37 -0.93 2.58
C ILE A 47 15.01 -0.55 1.15
N THR A 48 15.87 -0.84 0.18
CA THR A 48 15.67 -0.43 -1.22
C THR A 48 14.59 -1.25 -1.92
N GLY A 49 14.56 -2.55 -1.66
CA GLY A 49 13.64 -3.50 -2.28
C GLY A 49 12.22 -3.44 -1.75
N THR A 50 12.05 -3.06 -0.47
CA THR A 50 10.77 -3.11 0.26
C THR A 50 10.38 -1.75 0.84
N LEU A 51 11.09 -1.27 1.87
CA LEU A 51 10.64 -0.12 2.66
C LEU A 51 10.50 1.16 1.83
N HIS A 52 11.50 1.48 1.00
CA HIS A 52 11.49 2.65 0.15
C HIS A 52 10.31 2.63 -0.83
N LYS A 53 10.02 1.47 -1.43
CA LYS A 53 8.87 1.32 -2.34
C LYS A 53 7.54 1.51 -1.62
N ILE A 54 7.41 1.00 -0.39
CA ILE A 54 6.19 1.19 0.42
C ILE A 54 6.01 2.67 0.79
N VAL A 55 7.09 3.37 1.17
CA VAL A 55 7.04 4.82 1.46
C VAL A 55 6.52 5.60 0.26
N GLU A 56 7.12 5.44 -0.91
CA GLU A 56 6.73 6.17 -2.12
C GLU A 56 5.31 5.83 -2.58
N SER A 57 4.92 4.55 -2.51
CA SER A 57 3.58 4.13 -2.93
C SER A 57 2.47 4.49 -1.93
N ALA A 58 2.76 4.54 -0.63
CA ALA A 58 1.84 5.07 0.36
C ALA A 58 1.61 6.58 0.16
N LYS A 59 2.68 7.32 -0.13
CA LYS A 59 2.59 8.74 -0.49
C LYS A 59 1.76 8.96 -1.75
N GLU A 60 1.96 8.14 -2.79
CA GLU A 60 1.15 8.16 -4.02
C GLU A 60 -0.34 7.89 -3.72
N ALA A 61 -0.63 6.90 -2.87
CA ALA A 61 -2.00 6.58 -2.46
C ALA A 61 -2.67 7.73 -1.69
N ALA A 62 -1.94 8.35 -0.74
CA ALA A 62 -2.42 9.51 0.01
C ALA A 62 -2.71 10.71 -0.90
N ASN A 63 -1.82 10.98 -1.87
CA ASN A 63 -2.01 12.03 -2.88
C ASN A 63 -3.18 11.75 -3.83
N GLY A 64 -3.64 10.50 -3.91
CA GLY A 64 -4.88 10.13 -4.58
C GLY A 64 -6.12 10.75 -3.94
N ILE A 65 -6.07 11.19 -2.69
CA ILE A 65 -7.22 11.79 -2.00
C ILE A 65 -7.24 13.32 -2.21
N LYS A 66 -7.80 13.75 -3.34
CA LYS A 66 -7.91 15.18 -3.69
C LYS A 66 -9.12 15.89 -3.09
N ASP A 67 -10.25 15.20 -2.99
CA ASP A 67 -11.43 15.69 -2.28
C ASP A 67 -11.39 15.19 -0.83
N ALA A 68 -10.70 15.95 0.02
CA ALA A 68 -10.51 15.62 1.42
C ALA A 68 -11.74 15.93 2.31
N SER A 69 -12.66 16.77 1.83
CA SER A 69 -13.80 17.29 2.61
C SER A 69 -15.05 16.42 2.49
N GLY A 70 -15.20 15.72 1.36
CA GLY A 70 -16.30 14.78 1.12
C GLY A 70 -16.28 13.61 2.09
N ASN A 71 -17.47 13.10 2.42
CA ASN A 71 -17.61 11.84 3.13
C ASN A 71 -17.45 10.66 2.17
N LEU A 72 -17.01 9.53 2.72
CA LEU A 72 -17.10 8.24 2.08
C LEU A 72 -18.57 7.85 1.93
N GLY A 73 -18.96 7.48 0.71
CA GLY A 73 -20.36 7.14 0.41
C GLY A 73 -21.28 8.36 0.29
N ASP A 74 -20.74 9.57 0.10
CA ASP A 74 -21.56 10.73 -0.26
C ASP A 74 -22.40 10.43 -1.51
N ILE A 75 -23.70 10.68 -1.41
CA ILE A 75 -24.66 10.56 -2.51
C ILE A 75 -25.16 11.97 -2.83
N GLU A 76 -24.78 12.48 -3.99
CA GLU A 76 -25.33 13.72 -4.51
C GLU A 76 -26.60 13.43 -5.31
N LYS A 77 -27.60 14.33 -5.23
CA LYS A 77 -28.72 14.30 -6.20
C LYS A 77 -28.14 14.47 -7.59
N ALA A 78 -28.54 13.60 -8.52
CA ALA A 78 -28.14 13.71 -9.91
C ALA A 78 -28.52 15.10 -10.44
N ALA A 79 -27.51 15.88 -10.80
CA ALA A 79 -27.63 17.09 -11.59
C ALA A 79 -27.05 16.82 -12.99
N ASP A 80 -27.51 17.53 -14.02
CA ASP A 80 -27.04 17.36 -15.41
C ASP A 80 -25.51 17.52 -15.57
N ALA A 81 -24.84 18.13 -14.58
CA ALA A 81 -23.39 18.33 -14.52
C ALA A 81 -22.69 17.51 -13.42
N SER A 82 -23.32 16.46 -12.88
CA SER A 82 -22.69 15.61 -11.84
C SER A 82 -21.40 15.02 -12.40
N LYS A 83 -20.28 15.37 -11.77
CA LYS A 83 -18.95 14.88 -12.16
C LYS A 83 -18.69 13.60 -11.39
N GLY A 84 -18.41 12.53 -12.11
CA GLY A 84 -17.88 11.31 -11.49
C GLY A 84 -16.56 11.58 -10.76
N ALA A 85 -16.04 10.55 -10.08
CA ALA A 85 -14.76 10.66 -9.39
C ALA A 85 -13.65 11.16 -10.33
N GLU A 86 -12.77 12.02 -9.82
CA GLU A 86 -11.65 12.54 -10.60
C GLU A 86 -10.71 11.39 -10.98
N ALA A 87 -10.55 11.13 -12.28
CA ALA A 87 -9.89 9.93 -12.77
C ALA A 87 -8.42 9.80 -12.30
N THR A 88 -7.71 10.92 -12.14
CA THR A 88 -6.32 10.92 -11.66
C THR A 88 -6.25 10.56 -10.17
N SER A 89 -7.15 11.11 -9.35
CA SER A 89 -7.32 10.76 -7.94
C SER A 89 -7.51 9.26 -7.75
N VAL A 90 -8.46 8.66 -8.49
CA VAL A 90 -8.71 7.21 -8.45
C VAL A 90 -7.49 6.41 -8.92
N ARG A 91 -6.85 6.84 -10.01
CA ARG A 91 -5.67 6.16 -10.56
C ARG A 91 -4.51 6.14 -9.56
N ASN A 92 -4.21 7.26 -8.91
CA ASN A 92 -3.11 7.36 -7.96
C ASN A 92 -3.36 6.50 -6.72
N LEU A 93 -4.59 6.53 -6.18
CA LEU A 93 -5.00 5.67 -5.06
C LEU A 93 -4.79 4.19 -5.40
N LEU A 94 -5.33 3.75 -6.55
CA LEU A 94 -5.19 2.36 -6.99
C LEU A 94 -3.74 1.96 -7.25
N LYS A 95 -2.95 2.84 -7.88
CA LYS A 95 -1.54 2.59 -8.19
C LYS A 95 -0.71 2.44 -6.92
N GLY A 96 -0.91 3.31 -5.94
CA GLY A 96 -0.25 3.23 -4.64
C GLY A 96 -0.57 1.92 -3.93
N ILE A 97 -1.87 1.58 -3.80
CA ILE A 97 -2.31 0.32 -3.18
C ILE A 97 -1.73 -0.89 -3.90
N LYS A 98 -1.82 -0.94 -5.24
CA LYS A 98 -1.30 -2.05 -6.03
C LYS A 98 0.20 -2.24 -5.78
N THR A 99 0.97 -1.16 -5.78
CA THR A 99 2.42 -1.23 -5.57
C THR A 99 2.76 -1.75 -4.16
N ILE A 100 2.02 -1.31 -3.13
CA ILE A 100 2.20 -1.84 -1.77
C ILE A 100 1.93 -3.35 -1.76
N VAL A 101 0.81 -3.79 -2.34
CA VAL A 101 0.41 -5.20 -2.41
C VAL A 101 1.45 -6.04 -3.15
N ASP A 102 1.93 -5.58 -4.30
CA ASP A 102 2.96 -6.26 -5.11
C ASP A 102 4.29 -6.42 -4.34
N VAL A 103 4.59 -5.51 -3.40
CA VAL A 103 5.82 -5.56 -2.58
C VAL A 103 5.67 -6.51 -1.38
N VAL A 104 4.49 -6.52 -0.73
CA VAL A 104 4.31 -7.23 0.54
C VAL A 104 3.80 -8.67 0.37
N LEU A 105 3.06 -8.95 -0.69
CA LEU A 105 2.52 -10.29 -0.95
C LEU A 105 3.46 -11.11 -1.83
N LYS A 106 3.45 -12.43 -1.65
CA LYS A 106 4.16 -13.33 -2.56
C LYS A 106 3.49 -13.33 -3.94
N PRO A 107 4.22 -13.75 -4.99
CA PRO A 107 3.61 -13.96 -6.30
C PRO A 107 2.37 -14.87 -6.20
N ASN A 108 1.25 -14.43 -6.78
CA ASN A 108 -0.06 -15.10 -6.77
C ASN A 108 -0.76 -15.20 -5.39
N GLU A 109 -0.25 -14.52 -4.37
CA GLU A 109 -0.94 -14.32 -3.09
C GLU A 109 -1.88 -13.10 -3.22
N GLY A 110 -3.13 -13.23 -2.77
CA GLY A 110 -4.15 -12.20 -2.96
C GLY A 110 -4.74 -12.12 -4.38
N ASP A 111 -4.54 -13.13 -5.23
CA ASP A 111 -5.17 -13.22 -6.54
C ASP A 111 -6.70 -13.37 -6.40
N GLY A 112 -7.42 -12.29 -6.70
CA GLY A 112 -8.89 -12.25 -6.65
C GLY A 112 -9.60 -13.10 -7.70
N LEU A 113 -8.86 -13.65 -8.68
CA LEU A 113 -9.38 -14.62 -9.66
C LEU A 113 -9.19 -16.07 -9.19
N LYS A 114 -8.38 -16.29 -8.17
CA LYS A 114 -8.10 -17.63 -7.64
C LYS A 114 -9.32 -18.13 -6.87
N ASP A 115 -9.97 -19.16 -7.40
CA ASP A 115 -11.03 -19.89 -6.68
C ASP A 115 -10.42 -20.70 -5.53
N VAL A 116 -10.36 -20.09 -4.34
CA VAL A 116 -9.87 -20.73 -3.11
C VAL A 116 -10.92 -21.61 -2.43
N THR A 117 -12.11 -21.79 -3.02
CA THR A 117 -13.19 -22.62 -2.43
C THR A 117 -13.05 -24.10 -2.77
N LYS A 118 -12.12 -24.47 -3.67
CA LYS A 118 -11.88 -25.85 -4.12
C LYS A 118 -10.66 -26.53 -3.46
N SER A 119 -10.45 -26.34 -2.15
CA SER A 119 -9.35 -26.99 -1.39
C SER A 119 -9.28 -28.51 -1.61
N LEU A 120 -10.43 -29.17 -1.85
CA LEU A 120 -10.56 -30.62 -1.90
C LEU A 120 -9.82 -31.31 -3.06
N ASP A 121 -9.61 -30.64 -4.20
CA ASP A 121 -9.01 -31.28 -5.37
C ASP A 121 -7.48 -31.37 -5.28
N ASP A 122 -6.84 -30.41 -4.61
CA ASP A 122 -5.39 -30.41 -4.41
C ASP A 122 -4.96 -31.28 -3.23
N ASP A 123 -5.79 -31.40 -2.19
CA ASP A 123 -5.55 -32.29 -1.05
C ASP A 123 -5.64 -33.78 -1.45
N LYS A 124 -6.56 -34.13 -2.37
CA LYS A 124 -6.71 -35.51 -2.87
C LYS A 124 -5.59 -35.99 -3.76
N LYS A 125 -4.79 -35.10 -4.37
CA LYS A 125 -3.63 -35.49 -5.20
C LYS A 125 -2.40 -35.91 -4.40
N LYS A 126 -2.40 -35.69 -3.08
CA LYS A 126 -1.30 -36.01 -2.16
C LYS A 126 -1.53 -37.29 -1.36
N ILE A 127 -2.60 -38.03 -1.65
CA ILE A 127 -2.99 -39.31 -1.07
C ILE A 127 -3.02 -40.34 -2.19
#